data_AF-A0A8B6F1X6-F1
#
_entry.id   AF-A0A8B6F1X6-F1
#
_cell.length_a   1.000
_cell.length_b   1.000
_cell.length_c   1.000
_cell.angle_alpha   90.00
_cell.angle_beta   90.00
_cell.angle_gamma   90.00
#
_symmetry.space_group_name_H-M   'P 1'
#
loop_
_entity.id
_entity.type
_entity.pdbx_description
1 polymer ?
#
loop_
_entity_poly.entity_id
_entity_poly.type
_entity_poly.pdbx_seq_one_letter_code
_entity_poly.pdbx_strand_id
1 'polypeptide(L)'
;MIKLVVWLLVFPVTVTSVREIPYITAHHGENGQEIYKMKLSFPNIKVHEPDQYICYTRYLAELDEVYVLSTLIEINHEFIHHADLSFCEEPEDFASHRPWECSRSRKYCKGGAVGVYFFDAYYRSEVGKMIYPKDVSLKIGFSTIMRHINFEMHTKAAVTEVQYPLINVTLTFIKTPTKYNFQSHLLLTDGFIPANKEKGYFAEVACRWDKPDVVAYAVQVHTHHVGYMADAYRVRNGTWTLLASQLTQGKTKVLVPVPGGFIDVRQGDVLAAKCLYIPKDNKPVRFGESDGQEMCNVDIQLGYEFKHETSFKRSSACMTQHPKFSFCDHEVTSGICGDNRKVNT
;
A
#
# COMPACT_ATOMS: atom_id res chain seq x y z
N MET A 1 40.58 -39.63 -47.03
CA MET A 1 39.36 -38.82 -46.79
C MET A 1 39.28 -38.51 -45.30
N ILE A 2 39.67 -37.30 -44.90
CA ILE A 2 39.63 -36.84 -43.50
C ILE A 2 38.37 -36.00 -43.35
N LYS A 3 37.43 -36.42 -42.49
CA LYS A 3 36.22 -35.65 -42.17
C LYS A 3 36.57 -34.56 -41.15
N LEU A 4 36.41 -33.29 -41.55
CA LEU A 4 36.39 -32.15 -40.64
C LEU A 4 35.09 -32.19 -39.82
N VAL A 5 35.20 -32.19 -38.50
CA VAL A 5 34.08 -31.94 -37.58
C VAL A 5 34.19 -30.49 -37.12
N VAL A 6 33.26 -29.64 -37.58
CA VAL A 6 33.13 -28.25 -37.15
C VAL A 6 32.35 -28.25 -35.84
N TRP A 7 33.01 -27.87 -34.74
CA TRP A 7 32.33 -27.56 -33.48
C TRP A 7 31.82 -26.12 -33.55
N LEU A 8 30.50 -25.96 -33.68
CA LEU A 8 29.81 -24.69 -33.44
C LEU A 8 29.82 -24.41 -31.94
N LEU A 9 30.73 -23.54 -31.51
CA LEU A 9 30.71 -22.94 -30.17
C LEU A 9 29.49 -21.99 -30.10
N VAL A 10 28.42 -22.47 -29.49
CA VAL A 10 27.29 -21.62 -29.07
C VAL A 10 27.75 -20.88 -27.83
N PHE A 11 28.09 -19.60 -27.98
CA PHE A 11 28.31 -18.71 -26.83
C PHE A 11 26.97 -18.47 -26.12
N PRO A 12 26.91 -18.57 -24.77
CA PRO A 12 25.72 -18.17 -24.05
C PRO A 12 25.47 -16.67 -24.28
N VAL A 13 24.23 -16.34 -24.65
CA VAL A 13 23.76 -14.97 -24.79
C VAL A 13 23.98 -14.27 -23.44
N THR A 14 24.90 -13.32 -23.40
CA THR A 14 25.06 -12.41 -22.28
C THR A 14 23.87 -11.45 -22.27
N VAL A 15 23.04 -11.54 -21.24
CA VAL A 15 22.07 -10.49 -20.93
C VAL A 15 22.88 -9.27 -20.50
N THR A 16 23.12 -8.34 -21.42
CA THR A 16 23.63 -7.02 -21.09
C THR A 16 22.53 -6.26 -20.34
N SER A 17 22.60 -6.27 -19.01
CA SER A 17 21.89 -5.29 -18.18
C SER A 17 22.42 -3.90 -18.55
N VAL A 18 21.72 -3.21 -19.45
CA VAL A 18 21.88 -1.77 -19.59
C VAL A 18 21.35 -1.19 -18.28
N ARG A 19 22.24 -0.75 -17.39
CA ARG A 19 21.86 0.08 -16.24
C ARG A 19 21.28 1.38 -16.80
N GLU A 20 19.95 1.48 -16.86
CA GLU A 20 19.29 2.77 -17.06
C GLU A 20 19.67 3.67 -15.89
N ILE A 21 20.54 4.64 -16.14
CA ILE A 21 20.88 5.66 -15.15
C ILE A 21 19.62 6.54 -15.02
N PRO A 22 19.00 6.62 -13.83
CA PRO A 22 17.81 7.43 -13.65
C PRO A 22 18.17 8.90 -13.83
N TYR A 23 17.41 9.60 -14.68
CA TYR A 23 17.63 11.02 -14.94
C TYR A 23 17.04 11.84 -13.80
N ILE A 24 17.89 12.66 -13.15
CA ILE A 24 17.47 13.58 -12.08
C ILE A 24 17.49 15.01 -12.62
N THR A 25 16.34 15.70 -12.57
CA THR A 25 16.24 17.13 -12.91
C THR A 25 15.95 17.96 -11.67
N ALA A 26 16.44 19.21 -11.66
CA ALA A 26 16.18 20.18 -10.60
C ALA A 26 15.40 21.38 -11.18
N HIS A 27 14.42 21.88 -10.42
CA HIS A 27 13.65 23.07 -10.71
C HIS A 27 13.43 23.89 -9.43
N HIS A 28 13.26 25.20 -9.54
CA HIS A 28 12.90 26.04 -8.39
C HIS A 28 11.39 26.00 -8.14
N GLY A 29 10.99 25.66 -6.91
CA GLY A 29 9.61 25.75 -6.44
C GLY A 29 9.22 27.20 -6.11
N GLU A 30 7.94 27.41 -5.81
CA GLU A 30 7.34 28.74 -5.57
C GLU A 30 8.03 29.53 -4.43
N ASN A 31 8.66 28.85 -3.48
CA ASN A 31 9.37 29.45 -2.34
C ASN A 31 10.89 29.52 -2.54
N GLY A 32 11.39 29.30 -3.76
CA GLY A 32 12.83 29.23 -4.05
C GLY A 32 13.53 27.93 -3.62
N GLN A 33 12.78 27.00 -3.01
CA GLN A 33 13.28 25.66 -2.68
C GLN A 33 13.55 24.85 -3.95
N GLU A 34 14.69 24.17 -4.00
CA GLU A 34 14.99 23.23 -5.09
C GLU A 34 14.13 21.97 -4.98
N ILE A 35 13.40 21.67 -6.06
CA ILE A 35 12.58 20.48 -6.22
C ILE A 35 13.23 19.61 -7.29
N TYR A 36 13.41 18.34 -6.96
CA TYR A 36 14.03 17.35 -7.82
C TYR A 36 13.00 16.35 -8.32
N LYS A 37 13.24 15.79 -9.51
CA LYS A 37 12.45 14.68 -10.06
C LYS A 37 13.36 13.55 -10.47
N MET A 38 12.95 12.31 -10.20
CA MET A 38 13.62 11.09 -10.65
C MET A 38 12.60 10.15 -11.27
N LYS A 39 12.90 9.65 -12.47
CA LYS A 39 12.09 8.64 -13.13
C LYS A 39 12.69 7.25 -12.93
N LEU A 40 11.85 6.30 -12.54
CA LEU A 40 12.15 4.89 -12.37
C LEU A 40 11.25 4.09 -13.32
N SER A 41 11.83 3.18 -14.09
CA SER A 41 11.09 2.30 -14.98
C SER A 41 11.08 0.88 -14.41
N PHE A 42 9.95 0.19 -14.49
CA PHE A 42 9.94 -1.25 -14.28
C PHE A 42 10.66 -1.92 -15.46
N PRO A 43 11.51 -2.94 -15.22
CA PRO A 43 12.25 -3.60 -16.29
C PRO A 43 11.32 -4.26 -17.31
N ASN A 44 11.72 -4.30 -18.57
CA ASN A 44 10.88 -4.95 -19.58
C ASN A 44 10.82 -6.45 -19.33
N ILE A 45 9.60 -6.98 -19.30
CA ILE A 45 9.32 -8.39 -19.01
C ILE A 45 8.36 -8.98 -20.03
N LYS A 46 8.38 -10.30 -20.12
CA LYS A 46 7.31 -11.09 -20.75
C LYS A 46 6.49 -11.75 -19.66
N VAL A 47 5.18 -11.72 -19.85
CA VAL A 47 4.20 -12.34 -18.95
C VAL A 47 3.40 -13.30 -19.80
N HIS A 48 3.48 -14.59 -19.49
CA HIS A 48 2.96 -15.63 -20.37
C HIS A 48 1.47 -15.91 -20.17
N GLU A 49 0.93 -15.57 -18.99
CA GLU A 49 -0.45 -15.82 -18.62
C GLU A 49 -1.08 -14.52 -18.06
N PRO A 50 -2.40 -14.31 -18.24
CA PRO A 50 -3.11 -13.26 -17.52
C PRO A 50 -3.15 -13.54 -16.01
N ASP A 51 -3.56 -12.55 -15.22
CA ASP A 51 -3.80 -12.64 -13.77
C ASP A 51 -2.56 -13.09 -12.96
N GLN A 52 -1.39 -12.62 -13.38
CA GLN A 52 -0.10 -12.86 -12.72
C GLN A 52 0.32 -11.68 -11.85
N TYR A 53 0.99 -11.95 -10.73
CA TYR A 53 1.55 -10.93 -9.86
C TYR A 53 3.06 -10.90 -10.05
N ILE A 54 3.56 -9.94 -10.82
CA ILE A 54 5.00 -9.83 -11.07
C ILE A 54 5.61 -8.75 -10.19
N CYS A 55 6.61 -9.12 -9.40
CA CYS A 55 7.36 -8.21 -8.56
C CYS A 55 8.77 -7.95 -9.08
N TYR A 56 9.34 -6.79 -8.75
CA TYR A 56 10.74 -6.43 -8.98
C TYR A 56 11.22 -5.48 -7.89
N THR A 57 12.37 -5.75 -7.28
CA THR A 57 12.97 -4.83 -6.31
C THR A 57 14.18 -4.10 -6.87
N ARG A 58 14.22 -2.78 -6.68
CA ARG A 58 15.32 -1.90 -7.07
C ARG A 58 15.98 -1.28 -5.85
N TYR A 59 17.31 -1.28 -5.81
CA TYR A 59 18.10 -0.51 -4.85
C TYR A 59 18.25 0.96 -5.29
N LEU A 60 18.08 1.90 -4.37
CA LEU A 60 18.13 3.35 -4.62
C LEU A 60 19.54 3.91 -4.46
N ALA A 61 20.53 3.36 -5.17
CA ALA A 61 21.94 3.75 -5.04
C ALA A 61 22.20 5.22 -5.43
N GLU A 62 21.30 5.82 -6.21
CA GLU A 62 21.44 7.15 -6.80
C GLU A 62 20.90 8.27 -5.88
N LEU A 63 20.23 7.91 -4.79
CA LEU A 63 19.63 8.83 -3.82
C LEU A 63 20.27 8.60 -2.45
N ASP A 64 20.86 9.63 -1.84
CA ASP A 64 21.32 9.55 -0.45
C ASP A 64 20.13 9.56 0.52
N GLU A 65 19.87 10.67 1.21
CA GLU A 65 18.65 10.86 1.99
C GLU A 65 17.82 11.95 1.31
N VAL A 66 16.62 11.58 0.84
CA VAL A 66 15.70 12.52 0.19
C VAL A 66 14.29 12.39 0.72
N TYR A 67 13.47 13.40 0.49
CA TYR A 67 12.13 13.55 1.05
C TYR A 67 11.11 13.71 -0.09
N VAL A 68 10.42 12.63 -0.43
CA VAL A 68 9.45 12.57 -1.54
C VAL A 68 8.18 13.33 -1.17
N LEU A 69 7.80 14.28 -2.02
CA LEU A 69 6.59 15.11 -1.92
C LEU A 69 5.45 14.58 -2.78
N SER A 70 5.77 13.91 -3.89
CA SER A 70 4.75 13.26 -4.71
C SER A 70 5.32 12.10 -5.51
N THR A 71 4.48 11.10 -5.76
CA THR A 71 4.77 9.95 -6.60
C THR A 71 3.74 9.91 -7.74
N LEU A 72 4.20 9.97 -8.97
CA LEU A 72 3.40 9.77 -10.18
C LEU A 72 3.67 8.37 -10.70
N ILE A 73 2.63 7.56 -10.90
CA ILE A 73 2.74 6.23 -11.49
C ILE A 73 1.95 6.19 -12.79
N GLU A 74 2.63 5.83 -13.87
CA GLU A 74 2.05 5.66 -15.18
C GLU A 74 2.08 4.16 -15.51
N ILE A 75 0.91 3.53 -15.65
CA ILE A 75 0.80 2.11 -15.98
C ILE A 75 0.15 1.92 -17.34
N ASN A 76 0.57 0.89 -18.07
CA ASN A 76 -0.12 0.47 -19.27
C ASN A 76 -1.37 -0.35 -18.93
N HIS A 77 -2.53 0.31 -18.95
CA HIS A 77 -3.83 -0.27 -18.63
C HIS A 77 -4.34 -1.31 -19.63
N GLU A 78 -3.70 -1.47 -20.79
CA GLU A 78 -3.97 -2.60 -21.69
C GLU A 78 -3.58 -3.93 -21.01
N PHE A 79 -2.49 -3.92 -20.23
CA PHE A 79 -1.87 -5.13 -19.68
C PHE A 79 -1.96 -5.24 -18.16
N ILE A 80 -2.22 -4.14 -17.43
CA ILE A 80 -2.14 -4.10 -15.96
C ILE A 80 -3.49 -3.72 -15.35
N HIS A 81 -3.94 -4.52 -14.37
CA HIS A 81 -5.07 -4.19 -13.51
C HIS A 81 -4.72 -3.07 -12.53
N HIS A 82 -3.63 -3.26 -11.79
CA HIS A 82 -3.11 -2.32 -10.79
C HIS A 82 -1.62 -2.56 -10.50
N ALA A 83 -0.98 -1.64 -9.79
CA ALA A 83 0.40 -1.76 -9.38
C ALA A 83 0.59 -1.25 -7.94
N ASP A 84 1.47 -1.86 -7.16
CA ASP A 84 1.76 -1.46 -5.78
C ASP A 84 3.26 -1.14 -5.62
N LEU A 85 3.61 -0.20 -4.73
CA LEU A 85 4.99 0.06 -4.34
C LEU A 85 5.17 -0.22 -2.86
N SER A 86 6.23 -0.94 -2.51
CA SER A 86 6.60 -1.21 -1.13
C SER A 86 8.06 -0.91 -0.90
N PHE A 87 8.43 -0.53 0.31
CA PHE A 87 9.78 -0.09 0.64
C PHE A 87 10.44 -1.05 1.64
N CYS A 88 11.68 -1.46 1.35
CA CYS A 88 12.48 -2.34 2.22
C CYS A 88 13.77 -1.68 2.69
N GLU A 89 14.20 -2.13 3.87
CA GLU A 89 15.59 -2.02 4.28
C GLU A 89 16.45 -3.05 3.56
N GLU A 90 16.02 -4.32 3.60
CA GLU A 90 16.69 -5.46 2.97
C GLU A 90 15.65 -6.31 2.21
N PRO A 91 15.84 -6.56 0.91
CA PRO A 91 14.97 -7.45 0.15
C PRO A 91 15.24 -8.92 0.48
N GLU A 92 14.28 -9.80 0.21
CA GLU A 92 14.57 -11.24 0.15
C GLU A 92 15.59 -11.53 -0.95
N ASP A 93 16.39 -12.59 -0.79
CA ASP A 93 17.48 -12.88 -1.73
C ASP A 93 16.96 -13.12 -3.15
N PHE A 94 15.80 -13.74 -3.34
CA PHE A 94 15.21 -13.92 -4.68
C PHE A 94 14.70 -12.59 -5.27
N ALA A 95 14.32 -11.64 -4.43
CA ALA A 95 13.70 -10.38 -4.82
C ALA A 95 14.72 -9.36 -5.38
N SER A 96 16.00 -9.51 -5.07
CA SER A 96 17.06 -8.56 -5.43
C SER A 96 17.68 -8.75 -6.82
N HIS A 97 17.34 -9.83 -7.54
CA HIS A 97 18.08 -10.21 -8.75
C HIS A 97 17.35 -9.99 -10.07
N ARG A 98 16.05 -10.30 -10.13
CA ARG A 98 15.25 -10.26 -11.37
C ARG A 98 13.76 -10.22 -11.05
N PRO A 99 12.90 -9.78 -11.99
CA PRO A 99 11.46 -9.91 -11.83
C PRO A 99 11.02 -11.35 -11.56
N TRP A 100 10.01 -11.52 -10.72
CA TRP A 100 9.51 -12.85 -10.32
C TRP A 100 7.99 -12.84 -10.07
N GLU A 101 7.37 -14.01 -10.21
CA GLU A 101 5.96 -14.22 -9.84
C GLU A 101 5.84 -14.27 -8.31
N CYS A 102 5.19 -13.26 -7.73
CA CYS A 102 5.12 -13.03 -6.28
C CYS A 102 3.76 -13.37 -5.65
N SER A 103 2.77 -13.84 -6.42
CA SER A 103 1.46 -14.25 -5.87
C SER A 103 1.55 -15.24 -4.72
N ARG A 104 2.52 -16.16 -4.76
CA ARG A 104 2.70 -17.21 -3.73
C ARG A 104 3.52 -16.77 -2.53
N SER A 105 4.28 -15.68 -2.66
CA SER A 105 5.13 -15.16 -1.59
C SER A 105 5.25 -13.64 -1.70
N ARG A 106 4.36 -12.92 -1.00
CA ARG A 106 4.48 -11.47 -0.75
C ARG A 106 5.59 -11.12 0.25
N LYS A 107 6.57 -12.01 0.40
CA LYS A 107 7.79 -11.79 1.18
C LYS A 107 8.81 -11.16 0.25
N TYR A 108 8.71 -9.87 -0.03
CA TYR A 108 9.72 -9.14 -0.81
C TYR A 108 10.74 -8.41 0.09
N CYS A 109 10.41 -8.18 1.36
CA CYS A 109 11.29 -7.57 2.36
C CYS A 109 11.63 -8.56 3.49
N LYS A 110 12.91 -8.70 3.83
CA LYS A 110 13.32 -9.40 5.05
C LYS A 110 12.79 -8.64 6.28
N GLY A 111 11.99 -9.33 7.09
CA GLY A 111 11.33 -8.74 8.26
C GLY A 111 10.15 -7.82 7.95
N GLY A 112 9.64 -7.83 6.72
CA GLY A 112 8.44 -7.07 6.31
C GLY A 112 8.72 -5.67 5.77
N ALA A 113 7.73 -5.07 5.10
CA ALA A 113 7.85 -3.75 4.52
C ALA A 113 8.00 -2.65 5.60
N VAL A 114 8.72 -1.59 5.25
CA VAL A 114 8.83 -0.38 6.06
C VAL A 114 7.69 0.59 5.77
N GLY A 115 7.26 0.66 4.50
CA GLY A 115 6.08 1.36 4.05
C GLY A 115 5.49 0.67 2.83
N VAL A 116 4.17 0.70 2.71
CA VAL A 116 3.44 0.14 1.57
C VAL A 116 2.56 1.24 0.99
N TYR A 117 2.55 1.33 -0.33
CA TYR A 117 1.63 2.15 -1.09
C TYR A 117 0.87 1.25 -2.02
N PHE A 118 -0.43 1.16 -1.79
CA PHE A 118 -1.31 0.45 -2.69
C PHE A 118 -1.85 1.42 -3.74
N PHE A 119 -1.70 1.09 -5.03
CA PHE A 119 -2.25 1.88 -6.13
C PHE A 119 -3.24 1.06 -6.94
N ASP A 120 -4.53 1.29 -6.70
CA ASP A 120 -5.60 0.67 -7.47
C ASP A 120 -6.22 1.66 -8.47
N ALA A 121 -6.97 1.13 -9.42
CA ALA A 121 -7.73 1.81 -10.45
C ALA A 121 -8.72 2.88 -9.94
N TYR A 122 -8.89 3.09 -8.63
CA TYR A 122 -9.61 4.24 -8.11
C TYR A 122 -8.78 5.53 -8.06
N TYR A 123 -7.46 5.47 -8.31
CA TYR A 123 -6.66 6.64 -8.72
C TYR A 123 -6.98 7.13 -10.15
N ARG A 124 -8.17 6.80 -10.66
CA ARG A 124 -8.84 7.23 -11.91
C ARG A 124 -8.93 8.75 -12.15
N SER A 125 -8.29 9.58 -11.34
CA SER A 125 -7.88 10.90 -11.84
C SER A 125 -6.82 10.65 -12.93
N GLU A 126 -6.91 11.31 -14.08
CA GLU A 126 -6.08 11.09 -15.27
C GLU A 126 -4.55 11.15 -15.07
N VAL A 127 -4.04 11.37 -13.85
CA VAL A 127 -2.63 11.65 -13.58
C VAL A 127 -1.98 10.65 -12.62
N GLY A 128 -2.66 9.66 -12.02
CA GLY A 128 -1.97 8.61 -11.20
C GLY A 128 -1.00 9.15 -10.13
N LYS A 129 -1.22 10.38 -9.66
CA LYS A 129 -0.26 11.17 -8.90
C LYS A 129 -0.71 11.31 -7.45
N MET A 130 0.06 10.72 -6.56
CA MET A 130 -0.04 10.87 -5.12
C MET A 130 0.75 12.07 -4.65
N ILE A 131 0.12 12.98 -3.90
CA ILE A 131 0.75 14.18 -3.35
C ILE A 131 0.59 14.11 -1.84
N TYR A 132 1.70 14.16 -1.10
CA TYR A 132 1.61 14.27 0.36
C TYR A 132 1.11 15.66 0.73
N PRO A 133 0.32 15.80 1.80
CA PRO A 133 -0.06 17.10 2.31
C PRO A 133 1.17 17.95 2.66
N LYS A 134 0.95 19.26 2.78
CA LYS A 134 1.98 20.18 3.27
C LYS A 134 2.60 19.65 4.56
N ASP A 135 3.93 19.79 4.67
CA ASP A 135 4.75 19.38 5.81
C ASP A 135 4.88 17.86 6.02
N VAL A 136 4.34 17.03 5.12
CA VAL A 136 4.53 15.57 5.10
C VAL A 136 5.37 15.18 3.90
N SER A 137 6.31 14.26 4.09
CA SER A 137 7.10 13.65 3.01
C SER A 137 7.46 12.22 3.33
N LEU A 138 7.79 11.42 2.34
CA LEU A 138 8.40 10.10 2.53
C LEU A 138 9.92 10.19 2.44
N LYS A 139 10.61 9.89 3.53
CA LYS A 139 12.07 9.78 3.58
C LYS A 139 12.53 8.46 2.97
N ILE A 140 13.36 8.52 1.93
CA ILE A 140 13.93 7.36 1.22
C ILE A 140 15.39 7.58 0.85
N GLY A 141 16.02 6.51 0.35
CA GLY A 141 17.32 6.51 -0.29
C GLY A 141 18.35 5.63 0.44
N PHE A 142 19.55 5.49 -0.11
CA PHE A 142 20.48 4.41 0.21
C PHE A 142 20.94 4.38 1.67
N SER A 143 20.98 5.55 2.33
CA SER A 143 21.38 5.69 3.74
C SER A 143 20.23 5.48 4.72
N THR A 144 19.01 5.27 4.22
CA THR A 144 17.79 5.11 5.02
C THR A 144 17.36 3.64 5.12
N ILE A 145 16.40 3.36 6.01
CA ILE A 145 15.71 2.06 6.06
C ILE A 145 14.77 1.83 4.87
N MET A 146 14.45 2.85 4.06
CA MET A 146 13.65 2.75 2.84
C MET A 146 14.55 2.87 1.61
N ARG A 147 15.58 2.02 1.56
CA ARG A 147 16.64 2.05 0.52
C ARG A 147 16.36 1.16 -0.69
N HIS A 148 15.31 0.34 -0.62
CA HIS A 148 14.84 -0.48 -1.73
C HIS A 148 13.37 -0.20 -2.03
N ILE A 149 13.00 -0.19 -3.30
CA ILE A 149 11.60 -0.12 -3.75
C ILE A 149 11.25 -1.43 -4.44
N ASN A 150 10.28 -2.15 -3.89
CA ASN A 150 9.60 -3.25 -4.56
C ASN A 150 8.40 -2.73 -5.35
N PHE A 151 8.38 -3.05 -6.63
CA PHE A 151 7.26 -2.83 -7.52
C PHE A 151 6.49 -4.14 -7.63
N GLU A 152 5.17 -4.13 -7.45
CA GLU A 152 4.26 -5.24 -7.72
C GLU A 152 3.32 -4.83 -8.85
N MET A 153 3.14 -5.67 -9.86
CA MET A 153 2.13 -5.48 -10.90
C MET A 153 1.18 -6.67 -10.91
N HIS A 154 -0.12 -6.41 -10.97
CA HIS A 154 -1.12 -7.42 -11.25
C HIS A 154 -1.53 -7.33 -12.71
N THR A 155 -1.20 -8.34 -13.50
CA THR A 155 -1.43 -8.34 -14.94
C THR A 155 -2.86 -8.74 -15.27
N LYS A 156 -3.44 -8.07 -16.25
CA LYS A 156 -4.75 -8.38 -16.85
C LYS A 156 -4.62 -9.28 -18.07
N ALA A 157 -3.50 -9.18 -18.77
CA ALA A 157 -3.26 -9.85 -20.03
C ALA A 157 -1.81 -10.32 -20.13
N ALA A 158 -1.59 -11.36 -20.94
CA ALA A 158 -0.25 -11.79 -21.31
C ALA A 158 0.46 -10.68 -22.11
N VAL A 159 1.77 -10.55 -21.88
CA VAL A 159 2.66 -9.62 -22.58
C VAL A 159 3.57 -10.47 -23.47
N THR A 160 3.12 -10.68 -24.70
CA THR A 160 3.74 -11.62 -25.67
C THR A 160 4.89 -11.00 -26.46
N GLU A 161 4.87 -9.68 -26.64
CA GLU A 161 5.94 -8.88 -27.25
C GLU A 161 6.60 -7.98 -26.19
N VAL A 162 7.91 -7.73 -26.32
CA VAL A 162 8.62 -6.83 -25.39
C VAL A 162 8.22 -5.39 -25.70
N GLN A 163 7.29 -4.82 -24.92
CA GLN A 163 6.93 -3.40 -24.96
C GLN A 163 7.45 -2.64 -23.72
N TYR A 164 7.72 -1.35 -23.92
CA TYR A 164 8.52 -0.50 -23.02
C TYR A 164 7.72 0.69 -22.47
N PRO A 165 7.97 1.06 -21.20
CA PRO A 165 7.87 0.21 -20.01
C PRO A 165 6.42 0.16 -19.53
N LEU A 166 6.01 -0.99 -18.98
CA LEU A 166 4.63 -1.21 -18.51
C LEU A 166 4.28 -0.36 -17.28
N ILE A 167 5.28 0.04 -16.49
CA ILE A 167 5.16 0.91 -15.34
C ILE A 167 6.31 1.93 -15.35
N ASN A 168 5.97 3.21 -15.25
CA ASN A 168 6.89 4.28 -14.90
C ASN A 168 6.49 4.88 -13.56
N VAL A 169 7.48 5.21 -12.74
CA VAL A 169 7.30 5.93 -11.48
C VAL A 169 8.16 7.18 -11.50
N THR A 170 7.54 8.34 -11.38
CA THR A 170 8.22 9.62 -11.19
C THR A 170 8.10 10.07 -9.74
N LEU A 171 9.23 10.10 -9.06
CA LEU A 171 9.35 10.65 -7.71
C LEU A 171 9.68 12.14 -7.81
N THR A 172 8.93 12.98 -7.12
CA THR A 172 9.25 14.40 -6.92
C THR A 172 9.65 14.60 -5.46
N PHE A 173 10.83 15.15 -5.20
CA PHE A 173 11.41 15.19 -3.85
C PHE A 173 12.23 16.46 -3.61
N ILE A 174 12.53 16.70 -2.34
CA ILE A 174 13.44 17.74 -1.84
C ILE A 174 14.56 17.08 -1.03
N LYS A 175 15.66 17.81 -0.80
CA LYS A 175 16.82 17.32 -0.01
C LYS A 175 16.80 17.74 1.46
N THR A 176 15.83 18.56 1.86
CA THR A 176 15.67 19.00 3.25
C THR A 176 14.43 18.35 3.85
N PRO A 177 14.48 17.94 5.13
CA PRO A 177 13.34 17.33 5.79
C PRO A 177 12.14 18.26 5.83
N THR A 178 10.95 17.67 5.70
CA THR A 178 9.69 18.34 6.08
C THR A 178 9.48 18.24 7.60
N LYS A 179 8.28 18.54 8.10
CA LYS A 179 7.97 18.37 9.52
C LYS A 179 7.75 16.90 9.90
N TYR A 180 7.07 16.16 9.03
CA TYR A 180 6.62 14.81 9.29
C TYR A 180 7.09 13.83 8.22
N ASN A 181 7.62 12.70 8.66
CA ASN A 181 7.83 11.55 7.80
C ASN A 181 6.54 10.73 7.68
N PHE A 182 6.28 10.22 6.48
CA PHE A 182 5.17 9.33 6.20
C PHE A 182 5.28 8.00 6.97
N GLN A 183 4.14 7.51 7.44
CA GLN A 183 3.93 6.15 7.92
C GLN A 183 2.52 5.67 7.55
N SER A 184 2.37 4.36 7.39
CA SER A 184 1.06 3.70 7.27
C SER A 184 0.75 2.84 8.50
N HIS A 185 -0.51 2.85 8.94
CA HIS A 185 -1.06 1.97 9.96
C HIS A 185 -2.29 1.23 9.45
N LEU A 186 -2.15 -0.06 9.18
CA LEU A 186 -3.21 -0.90 8.62
C LEU A 186 -4.07 -1.51 9.71
N LEU A 187 -5.36 -1.18 9.72
CA LEU A 187 -6.38 -1.92 10.46
C LEU A 187 -6.99 -2.96 9.52
N LEU A 188 -7.00 -4.22 9.95
CA LEU A 188 -7.57 -5.32 9.17
C LEU A 188 -8.40 -6.30 9.99
N THR A 189 -9.25 -7.08 9.31
CA THR A 189 -10.04 -8.16 9.93
C THR A 189 -9.74 -9.50 9.27
N ASP A 190 -9.74 -10.56 10.07
CA ASP A 190 -9.72 -11.95 9.59
C ASP A 190 -11.02 -12.68 9.99
N GLY A 191 -11.23 -13.89 9.48
CA GLY A 191 -12.40 -14.72 9.76
C GLY A 191 -13.40 -14.74 8.61
N PHE A 192 -14.69 -14.60 8.92
CA PHE A 192 -15.75 -14.75 7.93
C PHE A 192 -16.91 -13.76 8.12
N ILE A 193 -17.49 -13.36 6.99
CA ILE A 193 -18.82 -12.77 6.86
C ILE A 193 -19.83 -13.93 6.79
N PRO A 194 -20.77 -14.06 7.73
CA PRO A 194 -21.78 -15.10 7.75
C PRO A 194 -22.70 -15.02 6.54
N ALA A 195 -23.25 -16.16 6.15
CA ALA A 195 -24.34 -16.24 5.18
C ALA A 195 -25.59 -15.51 5.67
N ASN A 196 -26.48 -15.17 4.71
CA ASN A 196 -27.83 -14.65 4.97
C ASN A 196 -27.85 -13.32 5.76
N LYS A 197 -26.91 -12.41 5.47
CA LYS A 197 -26.83 -11.07 6.07
C LYS A 197 -27.30 -9.98 5.11
N GLU A 198 -28.45 -10.19 4.46
CA GLU A 198 -29.01 -9.26 3.45
C GLU A 198 -29.26 -7.84 4.01
N LYS A 199 -29.50 -7.72 5.32
CA LYS A 199 -29.67 -6.42 6.01
C LYS A 199 -28.34 -5.70 6.34
N GLY A 200 -27.21 -6.32 6.03
CA GLY A 200 -25.88 -5.81 6.34
C GLY A 200 -25.19 -6.58 7.47
N TYR A 201 -23.86 -6.59 7.41
CA TYR A 201 -22.98 -7.18 8.40
C TYR A 201 -21.78 -6.28 8.63
N PHE A 202 -21.43 -6.07 9.90
CA PHE A 202 -20.26 -5.28 10.25
C PHE A 202 -19.10 -6.17 10.64
N ALA A 203 -17.92 -5.88 10.10
CA ALA A 203 -16.66 -6.36 10.62
C ALA A 203 -15.92 -5.20 11.29
N GLU A 204 -15.43 -5.44 12.51
CA GLU A 204 -14.91 -4.41 13.39
C GLU A 204 -13.47 -4.74 13.81
N VAL A 205 -12.62 -3.71 13.88
CA VAL A 205 -11.22 -3.79 14.34
C VAL A 205 -10.90 -2.57 15.20
N ALA A 206 -10.26 -2.78 16.34
CA ALA A 206 -9.69 -1.68 17.12
C ALA A 206 -8.42 -2.13 17.86
N CYS A 207 -7.41 -1.26 17.86
CA CYS A 207 -6.22 -1.44 18.67
C CYS A 207 -5.84 -0.15 19.39
N ARG A 208 -5.25 -0.32 20.57
CA ARG A 208 -4.61 0.78 21.28
C ARG A 208 -3.34 1.22 20.55
N TRP A 209 -3.18 2.52 20.38
CA TRP A 209 -1.95 3.13 19.90
C TRP A 209 -0.93 3.18 21.02
N ASP A 210 0.20 2.48 20.83
CA ASP A 210 1.27 2.31 21.82
C ASP A 210 2.60 2.95 21.37
N LYS A 211 2.57 3.72 20.28
CA LYS A 211 3.72 4.39 19.68
C LYS A 211 3.75 5.89 20.04
N PRO A 212 4.86 6.60 19.74
CA PRO A 212 4.91 8.05 19.87
C PRO A 212 3.77 8.76 19.11
N ASP A 213 3.50 9.99 19.51
CA ASP A 213 2.44 10.81 18.91
C ASP A 213 2.70 11.05 17.41
N VAL A 214 1.61 11.00 16.64
CA VAL A 214 1.59 11.18 15.19
C VAL A 214 0.38 12.01 14.76
N VAL A 215 0.34 12.42 13.49
CA VAL A 215 -0.84 13.03 12.88
C VAL A 215 -1.42 12.14 11.79
N ALA A 216 -2.70 11.80 11.89
CA ALA A 216 -3.45 11.18 10.79
C ALA A 216 -3.93 12.26 9.82
N TYR A 217 -3.80 12.00 8.52
CA TYR A 217 -4.17 12.99 7.50
C TYR A 217 -4.93 12.43 6.30
N ALA A 218 -4.86 11.13 6.06
CA ALA A 218 -5.67 10.44 5.07
C ALA A 218 -5.92 8.99 5.50
N VAL A 219 -6.93 8.36 4.93
CA VAL A 219 -7.25 6.95 5.13
C VAL A 219 -7.50 6.32 3.78
N GLN A 220 -6.80 5.23 3.48
CA GLN A 220 -7.10 4.39 2.33
C GLN A 220 -7.98 3.22 2.79
N VAL A 221 -9.10 3.01 2.11
CA VAL A 221 -10.02 1.89 2.37
C VAL A 221 -10.01 0.92 1.20
N HIS A 222 -10.05 -0.37 1.50
CA HIS A 222 -10.10 -1.44 0.51
C HIS A 222 -11.03 -2.56 0.98
N THR A 223 -11.98 -2.90 0.10
CA THR A 223 -12.86 -4.06 0.19
C THR A 223 -12.95 -4.70 -1.19
N HIS A 224 -13.44 -5.94 -1.27
CA HIS A 224 -13.78 -6.59 -2.53
C HIS A 224 -15.28 -6.38 -2.85
N HIS A 225 -15.92 -7.38 -3.49
CA HIS A 225 -17.21 -7.26 -4.18
C HIS A 225 -18.43 -6.97 -3.31
N VAL A 226 -18.45 -7.42 -2.06
CA VAL A 226 -19.61 -7.31 -1.16
C VAL A 226 -19.44 -6.22 -0.10
N GLY A 227 -18.28 -5.57 -0.06
CA GLY A 227 -18.05 -4.36 0.71
C GLY A 227 -18.96 -3.21 0.28
N TYR A 228 -19.54 -2.54 1.27
CA TYR A 228 -20.47 -1.42 1.06
C TYR A 228 -19.90 -0.11 1.56
N MET A 229 -19.33 -0.10 2.77
CA MET A 229 -18.80 1.09 3.41
C MET A 229 -17.68 0.73 4.38
N ALA A 230 -16.72 1.63 4.58
CA ALA A 230 -15.71 1.53 5.61
C ALA A 230 -15.57 2.88 6.33
N ASP A 231 -15.60 2.80 7.66
CA ASP A 231 -15.40 3.95 8.55
C ASP A 231 -14.15 3.74 9.40
N ALA A 232 -13.44 4.82 9.67
CA ALA A 232 -12.23 4.85 10.48
C ALA A 232 -12.30 5.95 11.53
N TYR A 233 -11.80 5.69 12.73
CA TYR A 233 -11.90 6.57 13.88
C TYR A 233 -10.64 6.55 14.74
N ARG A 234 -10.41 7.68 15.40
CA ARG A 234 -9.59 7.77 16.61
C ARG A 234 -10.49 7.96 17.82
N VAL A 235 -10.34 7.09 18.81
CA VAL A 235 -11.09 7.13 20.07
C VAL A 235 -10.17 7.58 21.20
N ARG A 236 -10.55 8.64 21.90
CA ARG A 236 -9.84 9.16 23.07
C ARG A 236 -10.85 9.49 24.16
N ASN A 237 -10.70 8.89 25.35
CA ASN A 237 -11.59 9.13 26.49
C ASN A 237 -13.09 8.99 26.12
N GLY A 238 -13.43 7.94 25.36
CA GLY A 238 -14.79 7.69 24.86
C GLY A 238 -15.26 8.62 23.73
N THR A 239 -14.47 9.63 23.35
CA THR A 239 -14.80 10.52 22.22
C THR A 239 -14.32 9.89 20.91
N TRP A 240 -15.26 9.68 19.99
CA TRP A 240 -15.01 9.15 18.65
C TRP A 240 -14.79 10.30 17.68
N THR A 241 -13.65 10.32 17.02
CA THR A 241 -13.32 11.32 16.01
C THR A 241 -13.14 10.63 14.68
N LEU A 242 -13.98 11.02 13.72
CA LEU A 242 -13.98 10.46 12.37
C LEU A 242 -12.66 10.79 11.67
N LEU A 243 -11.98 9.75 11.18
CA LEU A 243 -10.83 9.86 10.30
C LEU A 243 -11.26 9.71 8.84
N ALA A 244 -12.19 8.79 8.54
CA ALA A 244 -12.80 8.66 7.22
C ALA A 244 -14.15 7.93 7.32
N SER A 245 -15.05 8.23 6.40
CA SER A 245 -16.25 7.43 6.11
C SER A 245 -16.38 7.35 4.60
N GLN A 246 -16.42 6.13 4.05
CA GLN A 246 -16.32 5.93 2.61
C GLN A 246 -17.15 4.77 2.14
N LEU A 247 -18.08 5.04 1.22
CA LEU A 247 -18.74 4.01 0.43
C LEU A 247 -17.70 3.28 -0.42
N THR A 248 -17.60 1.96 -0.30
CA THR A 248 -16.64 1.11 -1.02
C THR A 248 -17.27 0.31 -2.16
N GLN A 249 -18.60 0.23 -2.22
CA GLN A 249 -19.30 -0.52 -3.26
C GLN A 249 -18.88 -0.12 -4.68
N GLY A 250 -18.40 -1.09 -5.47
CA GLY A 250 -17.93 -0.86 -6.84
C GLY A 250 -16.62 -0.08 -6.94
N LYS A 251 -15.90 0.09 -5.82
CA LYS A 251 -14.61 0.76 -5.73
C LYS A 251 -13.59 -0.21 -5.16
N THR A 252 -12.43 -0.27 -5.78
CA THR A 252 -11.40 -1.22 -5.37
C THR A 252 -10.58 -0.68 -4.20
N LYS A 253 -9.95 0.51 -4.29
CA LYS A 253 -9.26 1.15 -3.15
C LYS A 253 -9.46 2.67 -3.14
N VAL A 254 -9.99 3.27 -2.09
CA VAL A 254 -10.26 4.73 -2.06
C VAL A 254 -9.39 5.41 -1.02
N LEU A 255 -8.64 6.44 -1.42
CA LEU A 255 -7.98 7.35 -0.48
C LEU A 255 -8.89 8.52 -0.13
N VAL A 256 -9.11 8.73 1.17
CA VAL A 256 -9.98 9.78 1.70
C VAL A 256 -9.14 10.69 2.59
N PRO A 257 -9.12 12.02 2.34
CA PRO A 257 -8.50 12.96 3.25
C PRO A 257 -9.23 12.97 4.59
N VAL A 258 -8.49 13.11 5.68
CA VAL A 258 -9.10 13.24 7.00
C VAL A 258 -9.91 14.55 7.08
N PRO A 259 -11.18 14.53 7.52
CA PRO A 259 -12.00 15.73 7.64
C PRO A 259 -11.35 16.77 8.55
N GLY A 260 -11.22 18.01 8.07
CA GLY A 260 -10.62 19.09 8.84
C GLY A 260 -9.09 19.10 8.88
N GLY A 261 -8.42 18.19 8.14
CA GLY A 261 -6.96 18.15 8.03
C GLY A 261 -6.32 17.20 9.04
N PHE A 262 -5.19 17.62 9.63
CA PHE A 262 -4.41 16.75 10.52
C PHE A 262 -5.12 16.53 11.85
N ILE A 263 -5.31 15.26 12.22
CA ILE A 263 -5.83 14.84 13.51
C ILE A 263 -4.72 14.16 14.30
N ASP A 264 -4.48 14.62 15.53
CA ASP A 264 -3.47 14.03 16.39
C ASP A 264 -3.92 12.65 16.93
N VAL A 265 -3.00 11.69 16.86
CA VAL A 265 -3.11 10.37 17.48
C VAL A 265 -2.01 10.26 18.52
N ARG A 266 -2.40 10.04 19.77
CA ARG A 266 -1.50 10.03 20.92
C ARG A 266 -1.41 8.66 21.53
N GLN A 267 -0.31 8.41 22.23
CA GLN A 267 -0.16 7.19 23.01
C GLN A 267 -1.36 6.98 23.95
N GLY A 268 -1.97 5.81 23.89
CA GLY A 268 -3.16 5.45 24.66
C GLY A 268 -4.48 5.64 23.93
N ASP A 269 -4.52 6.37 22.80
CA ASP A 269 -5.69 6.40 21.91
C ASP A 269 -6.02 5.00 21.38
N VAL A 270 -7.22 4.84 20.85
CA VAL A 270 -7.60 3.65 20.08
C VAL A 270 -7.86 4.05 18.64
N LEU A 271 -7.18 3.39 17.70
CA LEU A 271 -7.52 3.45 16.28
C LEU A 271 -8.50 2.32 15.99
N ALA A 272 -9.63 2.65 15.38
CA ALA A 272 -10.73 1.74 15.16
C ALA A 272 -11.28 1.87 13.74
N ALA A 273 -11.70 0.76 13.15
CA ALA A 273 -12.38 0.75 11.87
C ALA A 273 -13.53 -0.26 11.83
N LYS A 274 -14.53 0.05 11.02
CA LYS A 274 -15.73 -0.75 10.84
C LYS A 274 -16.10 -0.80 9.36
N CYS A 275 -16.15 -2.00 8.81
CA CYS A 275 -16.58 -2.24 7.43
C CYS A 275 -17.98 -2.84 7.42
N LEU A 276 -18.88 -2.23 6.65
CA LEU A 276 -20.21 -2.74 6.35
C LEU A 276 -20.17 -3.56 5.07
N TYR A 277 -20.69 -4.77 5.13
CA TYR A 277 -20.88 -5.68 4.01
C TYR A 277 -22.35 -5.95 3.77
N ILE A 278 -22.74 -6.04 2.51
CA ILE A 278 -24.10 -6.46 2.11
C ILE A 278 -23.95 -7.68 1.19
N PRO A 279 -23.78 -8.88 1.77
CA PRO A 279 -23.67 -10.10 0.97
C PRO A 279 -25.02 -10.38 0.28
N LYS A 280 -24.95 -10.74 -1.01
CA LYS A 280 -26.12 -11.13 -1.81
C LYS A 280 -26.34 -12.64 -1.84
N ASP A 281 -25.33 -13.41 -1.44
CA ASP A 281 -25.33 -14.86 -1.53
C ASP A 281 -25.58 -15.51 -0.17
N ASN A 282 -26.16 -16.70 -0.20
CA ASN A 282 -26.44 -17.51 0.99
C ASN A 282 -25.22 -18.32 1.45
N LYS A 283 -24.01 -17.88 1.11
CA LYS A 283 -22.74 -18.54 1.50
C LYS A 283 -21.92 -17.61 2.37
N PRO A 284 -21.21 -18.13 3.38
CA PRO A 284 -20.27 -17.32 4.13
C PRO A 284 -19.10 -16.92 3.22
N VAL A 285 -18.64 -15.68 3.39
CA VAL A 285 -17.48 -15.14 2.65
C VAL A 285 -16.30 -15.05 3.61
N ARG A 286 -15.16 -15.61 3.20
CA ARG A 286 -13.94 -15.59 4.00
C ARG A 286 -13.22 -14.25 3.83
N PHE A 287 -12.64 -13.71 4.90
CA PHE A 287 -11.66 -12.64 4.78
C PHE A 287 -10.33 -13.17 4.25
N GLY A 288 -9.78 -12.53 3.22
CA GLY A 288 -8.53 -12.92 2.58
C GLY A 288 -8.29 -12.21 1.25
N GLU A 289 -7.19 -12.58 0.58
CA GLU A 289 -6.65 -11.83 -0.55
C GLU A 289 -7.22 -12.16 -1.92
N SER A 290 -7.90 -13.30 -2.04
CA SER A 290 -8.42 -13.74 -3.34
C SER A 290 -9.68 -12.97 -3.74
N ASP A 291 -9.95 -12.91 -5.05
CA ASP A 291 -11.14 -12.25 -5.61
C ASP A 291 -12.47 -12.80 -5.05
N GLY A 292 -12.53 -14.12 -4.77
CA GLY A 292 -13.69 -14.76 -4.12
C GLY A 292 -13.74 -14.61 -2.60
N GLN A 293 -12.81 -13.86 -2.01
CA GLN A 293 -12.74 -13.52 -0.58
C GLN A 293 -13.07 -12.04 -0.39
N GLU A 294 -13.09 -11.59 0.86
CA GLU A 294 -13.28 -10.18 1.21
C GLU A 294 -12.11 -9.59 2.00
N MET A 295 -12.04 -8.28 2.05
CA MET A 295 -11.11 -7.54 2.91
C MET A 295 -11.83 -6.43 3.65
N CYS A 296 -11.38 -6.13 4.87
CA CYS A 296 -11.64 -4.88 5.57
C CYS A 296 -10.28 -4.22 5.82
N ASN A 297 -9.65 -3.68 4.77
CA ASN A 297 -8.33 -3.07 4.91
C ASN A 297 -8.51 -1.56 5.00
N VAL A 298 -8.24 -1.02 6.19
CA VAL A 298 -8.34 0.42 6.47
C VAL A 298 -6.96 0.92 6.88
N ASP A 299 -6.24 1.49 5.93
CA ASP A 299 -4.89 2.00 6.10
C ASP A 299 -4.92 3.49 6.44
N ILE A 300 -4.57 3.82 7.68
CA ILE A 300 -4.49 5.19 8.16
C ILE A 300 -3.10 5.73 7.82
N GLN A 301 -3.06 6.76 6.97
CA GLN A 301 -1.83 7.47 6.64
C GLN A 301 -1.50 8.49 7.72
N LEU A 302 -0.28 8.36 8.24
CA LEU A 302 0.23 9.06 9.41
C LEU A 302 1.48 9.87 9.04
N GLY A 303 1.67 10.98 9.74
CA GLY A 303 2.92 11.74 9.78
C GLY A 303 3.53 11.70 11.17
N TYR A 304 4.80 11.32 11.29
CA TYR A 304 5.54 11.33 12.55
C TYR A 304 6.74 12.27 12.48
N GLU A 305 7.12 12.91 13.60
CA GLU A 305 8.34 13.73 13.64
C GLU A 305 9.60 12.87 13.52
N PHE A 306 10.58 13.30 12.72
CA PHE A 306 11.82 12.55 12.44
C PHE A 306 12.58 12.04 13.69
N LYS A 307 12.47 12.75 14.83
CA LYS A 307 13.05 12.31 16.11
C LYS A 307 12.52 10.94 16.60
N HIS A 308 11.39 10.49 16.07
CA HIS A 308 10.75 9.22 16.43
C HIS A 308 11.00 8.08 15.43
N GLU A 309 11.87 8.26 14.43
CA GLU A 309 12.15 7.29 13.35
C GLU A 309 12.42 5.86 13.86
N THR A 310 13.08 5.71 15.01
CA THR A 310 13.35 4.40 15.62
C THR A 310 12.10 3.61 16.01
N SER A 311 10.96 4.27 16.24
CA SER A 311 9.67 3.66 16.58
C SER A 311 8.84 3.22 15.35
N PHE A 312 9.27 3.65 14.16
CA PHE A 312 8.57 3.51 12.88
C PHE A 312 9.44 2.80 11.82
N LYS A 313 10.30 1.88 12.25
CA LYS A 313 11.16 1.11 11.35
C LYS A 313 10.44 0.07 10.48
N ARG A 314 9.14 -0.15 10.72
CA ARG A 314 8.31 -1.14 10.03
C ARG A 314 6.90 -0.61 9.87
N SER A 315 6.22 -1.07 8.82
CA SER A 315 4.78 -0.90 8.69
C SER A 315 4.09 -1.42 9.95
N SER A 316 3.11 -0.65 10.43
CA SER A 316 2.35 -1.00 11.62
C SER A 316 0.98 -1.52 11.20
N ALA A 317 0.50 -2.55 11.88
CA ALA A 317 -0.81 -3.12 11.59
C ALA A 317 -1.47 -3.63 12.87
N CYS A 318 -2.79 -3.67 12.83
CA CYS A 318 -3.65 -4.24 13.86
C CYS A 318 -4.66 -5.16 13.18
N MET A 319 -4.92 -6.31 13.78
CA MET A 319 -5.88 -7.28 13.27
C MET A 319 -6.75 -7.80 14.39
N THR A 320 -8.05 -7.89 14.13
CA THR A 320 -9.01 -8.62 14.98
C THR A 320 -9.58 -9.81 14.23
N GLN A 321 -9.84 -10.89 14.96
CA GLN A 321 -10.53 -12.05 14.39
C GLN A 321 -12.04 -11.86 14.51
N HIS A 322 -12.72 -11.79 13.38
CA HIS A 322 -14.17 -11.70 13.31
C HIS A 322 -14.81 -13.10 13.24
N PRO A 323 -15.98 -13.36 13.88
CA PRO A 323 -16.84 -12.47 14.69
C PRO A 323 -16.52 -12.46 16.18
N LYS A 324 -15.30 -12.85 16.58
CA LYS A 324 -14.93 -12.90 18.01
C LYS A 324 -14.71 -11.53 18.63
N PHE A 325 -14.64 -10.50 17.80
CA PHE A 325 -14.46 -9.12 18.22
C PHE A 325 -15.68 -8.30 17.81
N SER A 326 -16.21 -7.56 18.77
CA SER A 326 -17.14 -6.46 18.53
C SER A 326 -16.76 -5.28 19.40
N PHE A 327 -16.97 -4.07 18.89
CA PHE A 327 -16.82 -2.85 19.67
C PHE A 327 -17.68 -2.84 20.92
N CYS A 328 -18.83 -3.52 20.90
CA CYS A 328 -19.75 -3.61 22.04
C CYS A 328 -19.16 -4.35 23.23
N ASP A 329 -18.36 -5.40 22.97
CA ASP A 329 -17.78 -6.25 24.00
C ASP A 329 -16.40 -5.74 24.45
N HIS A 330 -15.85 -4.76 23.73
CA HIS A 330 -14.51 -4.25 23.98
C HIS A 330 -14.55 -3.03 24.91
N GLU A 331 -13.94 -3.15 26.09
CA GLU A 331 -14.03 -2.20 27.22
C GLU A 331 -13.87 -0.72 26.80
N VAL A 332 -12.85 -0.42 25.98
CA VAL A 332 -12.51 0.95 25.56
C VAL A 332 -13.48 1.53 24.53
N THR A 333 -14.21 0.68 23.81
CA THR A 333 -15.09 1.04 22.69
C THR A 333 -16.56 0.72 22.94
N SER A 334 -16.88 0.08 24.07
CA SER A 334 -18.23 -0.39 24.45
C SER A 334 -19.28 0.72 24.51
N GLY A 335 -18.86 1.98 24.70
CA GLY A 335 -19.72 3.16 24.68
C GLY A 335 -20.49 3.41 23.38
N ILE A 336 -20.13 2.74 22.27
CA ILE A 336 -20.88 2.79 21.00
C ILE A 336 -22.15 1.93 21.04
N CYS A 337 -22.26 1.05 22.04
CA CYS A 337 -23.31 0.06 22.30
C CYS A 337 -24.74 0.42 21.89
N GLY A 338 -25.14 1.68 22.14
CA GLY A 338 -26.50 2.21 21.98
C GLY A 338 -27.59 1.13 22.02
N ASP A 339 -27.84 0.53 23.19
CA ASP A 339 -28.74 -0.63 23.42
C ASP A 339 -29.03 -1.53 22.19
N ASN A 340 -27.97 -2.03 21.54
CA ASN A 340 -28.06 -2.95 20.39
C ASN A 340 -28.66 -4.34 20.74
N ARG A 341 -29.21 -4.51 21.96
CA ARG A 341 -30.04 -5.67 22.33
C ARG A 341 -31.32 -5.82 21.49
N LYS A 342 -31.64 -4.86 20.62
CA LYS A 342 -32.83 -4.88 19.74
C LYS A 342 -32.57 -5.21 18.26
N VAL A 343 -31.33 -5.47 17.84
CA VAL A 343 -31.02 -5.79 16.43
C VAL A 343 -30.92 -7.31 16.17
N ASN A 344 -30.96 -8.13 17.22
CA ASN A 344 -30.94 -9.60 17.14
C ASN A 344 -32.32 -10.25 17.36
N THR A 345 -33.41 -9.60 16.93
CA THR A 345 -34.72 -10.26 16.74
C THR A 345 -35.14 -10.23 15.29
#